data_AF-R6R8Q2-F1
#
_entry.id   AF-R6R8Q2-F1
#
_cell.length_a   1.000
_cell.length_b   1.000
_cell.length_c   1.000
_cell.angle_alpha   90.00
_cell.angle_beta   90.00
_cell.angle_gamma   90.00
#
_symmetry.space_group_name_H-M   'P 1'
#
loop_
_entity.id
_entity.type
_entity.pdbx_description
1 polymer ?
#
loop_
_entity_poly.entity_id
_entity_poly.type
_entity_poly.pdbx_seq_one_letter_code
_entity_poly.pdbx_strand_id
1 'polypeptide(L)'
;MYHYCYAETVEEARDEAKFVLSLISGYEISYPVVFDIEDQWYVKNGYSKQTLTAMAEAFCEEIANAGYLPVVYSYASFFNSYLDMTALSKYPVWVAHVDTDKPAYSGTYFMWQYSWEGSISGIDGDVDMDHCYVDFDAYTRKFGLNGRK
;
A
#
# COMPACT_ATOMS: atom_id res chain seq x y z
N MET A 1 -2.98 3.24 -8.02
CA MET A 1 -2.09 2.24 -8.63
C MET A 1 -1.40 1.54 -7.49
N TYR A 2 -1.21 0.23 -7.60
CA TYR A 2 -0.46 -0.55 -6.62
C TYR A 2 0.71 -1.25 -7.31
N HIS A 3 1.73 -1.57 -6.52
CA HIS A 3 2.88 -2.37 -6.93
C HIS A 3 3.01 -3.56 -5.99
N TYR A 4 2.83 -4.76 -6.53
CA TYR A 4 3.05 -6.01 -5.83
C TYR A 4 4.55 -6.23 -5.61
N CYS A 5 4.97 -6.29 -4.36
CA CYS A 5 6.37 -6.36 -3.97
C CYS A 5 7.00 -7.72 -4.32
N TYR A 6 8.04 -7.69 -5.17
CA TYR A 6 8.92 -8.83 -5.45
C TYR A 6 10.35 -8.60 -4.93
N ALA A 7 10.62 -7.45 -4.32
CA ALA A 7 11.94 -7.12 -3.78
C ALA A 7 12.36 -8.12 -2.69
N GLU A 8 13.60 -8.57 -2.75
CA GLU A 8 14.23 -9.40 -1.72
C GLU A 8 15.14 -8.57 -0.79
N THR A 9 15.44 -7.33 -1.20
CA THR A 9 16.30 -6.41 -0.46
C THR A 9 15.72 -5.01 -0.40
N VAL A 10 16.25 -4.21 0.53
CA VAL A 10 15.88 -2.79 0.67
C VAL A 10 16.20 -1.99 -0.61
N GLU A 11 17.31 -2.30 -1.28
CA GLU A 11 17.68 -1.61 -2.53
C GLU A 11 16.72 -2.00 -3.67
N GLU A 12 16.36 -3.28 -3.78
CA GLU A 12 15.37 -3.72 -4.77
C GLU A 12 14.01 -3.07 -4.53
N ALA A 13 13.60 -2.86 -3.26
CA ALA A 13 12.36 -2.12 -2.96
C ALA A 13 12.44 -0.65 -3.42
N ARG A 14 13.61 -0.01 -3.37
CA ARG A 14 13.81 1.32 -3.97
C ARG A 14 13.75 1.25 -5.50
N ASP A 15 14.35 0.24 -6.10
CA ASP A 15 14.34 0.07 -7.56
C ASP A 15 12.94 -0.23 -8.10
N GLU A 16 12.13 -0.99 -7.37
CA GLU A 16 10.71 -1.17 -7.65
C GLU A 16 9.95 0.15 -7.60
N ALA A 17 10.20 1.01 -6.58
CA ALA A 17 9.59 2.34 -6.52
C ALA A 17 9.99 3.22 -7.73
N LYS A 18 11.26 3.22 -8.12
CA LYS A 18 11.74 3.95 -9.31
C LYS A 18 11.09 3.41 -10.59
N PHE A 19 10.95 2.10 -10.70
CA PHE A 19 10.27 1.46 -11.82
C PHE A 19 8.81 1.91 -11.91
N VAL A 20 8.09 1.86 -10.79
CA VAL A 20 6.72 2.35 -10.67
C VAL A 20 6.59 3.82 -11.09
N LEU A 21 7.48 4.69 -10.60
CA LEU A 21 7.52 6.11 -10.97
C LEU A 21 7.73 6.31 -12.48
N SER A 22 8.54 5.46 -13.11
CA SER A 22 8.75 5.50 -14.56
C SER A 22 7.48 5.14 -15.35
N LEU A 23 6.65 4.24 -14.83
CA LEU A 23 5.41 3.80 -15.46
C LEU A 23 4.29 4.84 -15.35
N ILE A 24 4.20 5.53 -14.21
CA ILE A 24 3.13 6.52 -13.97
C ILE A 24 3.49 7.93 -14.43
N SER A 25 4.71 8.14 -14.92
CA SER A 25 5.12 9.42 -15.45
C SER A 25 4.19 9.87 -16.58
N GLY A 26 3.66 11.10 -16.45
CA GLY A 26 2.71 11.68 -17.41
C GLY A 26 1.25 11.32 -17.19
N TYR A 27 0.93 10.47 -16.21
CA TYR A 27 -0.45 10.17 -15.82
C TYR A 27 -0.90 11.03 -14.64
N GLU A 28 -2.16 11.46 -14.67
CA GLU A 28 -2.77 12.17 -13.55
C GLU A 28 -3.29 11.14 -12.53
N ILE A 29 -2.56 10.88 -11.45
CA ILE A 29 -2.93 9.85 -10.46
C ILE A 29 -3.76 10.49 -9.33
N SER A 30 -5.03 10.11 -9.17
CA SER A 30 -5.94 10.71 -8.14
C SER A 30 -5.85 10.01 -6.78
N TYR A 31 -5.35 8.77 -6.78
CA TYR A 31 -5.22 7.93 -5.60
C TYR A 31 -3.75 7.72 -5.24
N PRO A 32 -3.44 7.21 -4.03
CA PRO A 32 -2.07 6.92 -3.65
C PRO A 32 -1.36 5.93 -4.59
N VAL A 33 -0.03 5.93 -4.49
CA VAL A 33 0.83 4.86 -5.00
C VAL A 33 1.01 3.85 -3.87
N VAL A 34 0.51 2.65 -4.06
CA VAL A 34 0.40 1.64 -3.01
C VAL A 34 1.53 0.63 -3.12
N PHE A 35 2.25 0.41 -2.03
CA PHE A 35 3.17 -0.72 -1.87
C PHE A 35 2.42 -1.91 -1.29
N ASP A 36 2.26 -2.95 -2.09
CA ASP A 36 1.58 -4.18 -1.70
C ASP A 36 2.63 -5.21 -1.27
N ILE A 37 2.72 -5.44 0.05
CA ILE A 37 3.67 -6.39 0.66
C ILE A 37 2.91 -7.40 1.50
N GLU A 38 2.63 -8.56 0.91
CA GLU A 38 1.79 -9.59 1.56
C GLU A 38 2.23 -11.03 1.31
N ASP A 39 3.24 -11.27 0.46
CA ASP A 39 3.60 -12.63 0.07
C ASP A 39 4.12 -13.45 1.27
N GLN A 40 3.48 -14.59 1.50
CA GLN A 40 3.88 -15.59 2.50
C GLN A 40 5.28 -16.16 2.25
N TRP A 41 5.80 -16.03 1.03
CA TRP A 41 7.16 -16.37 0.68
C TRP A 41 8.18 -15.69 1.60
N TYR A 42 8.00 -14.42 1.94
CA TYR A 42 8.90 -13.70 2.87
C TYR A 42 8.96 -14.40 4.23
N VAL A 43 7.79 -14.76 4.78
CA VAL A 43 7.67 -15.45 6.05
C VAL A 43 8.35 -16.81 5.99
N LYS A 44 8.09 -17.58 4.92
CA LYS A 44 8.66 -18.92 4.71
C LYS A 44 10.18 -18.91 4.52
N ASN A 45 10.73 -17.82 3.98
CA ASN A 45 12.17 -17.64 3.78
C ASN A 45 12.87 -16.89 4.93
N GLY A 46 12.16 -16.67 6.05
CA GLY A 46 12.78 -16.18 7.28
C GLY A 46 13.11 -14.69 7.27
N TYR A 47 12.41 -13.89 6.46
CA TYR A 47 12.57 -12.45 6.47
C TYR A 47 12.21 -11.89 7.84
N SER A 48 13.12 -11.06 8.37
CA SER A 48 12.90 -10.42 9.67
C SER A 48 11.89 -9.29 9.55
N LYS A 49 11.19 -8.99 10.66
CA LYS A 49 10.32 -7.81 10.76
C LYS A 49 11.05 -6.53 10.38
N GLN A 50 12.30 -6.41 10.81
CA GLN A 50 13.16 -5.26 10.54
C GLN A 50 13.45 -5.12 9.04
N THR A 51 13.75 -6.22 8.36
CA THR A 51 14.00 -6.25 6.90
C THR A 51 12.75 -5.81 6.13
N LEU A 52 11.59 -6.41 6.43
CA LEU A 52 10.33 -6.09 5.73
C LEU A 52 9.89 -4.64 5.98
N THR A 53 10.09 -4.15 7.20
CA THR A 53 9.83 -2.74 7.55
C THR A 53 10.75 -1.80 6.76
N ALA A 54 12.05 -2.11 6.67
CA ALA A 54 13.00 -1.30 5.92
C ALA A 54 12.71 -1.30 4.41
N MET A 55 12.25 -2.41 3.85
CA MET A 55 11.81 -2.48 2.45
C MET A 55 10.58 -1.59 2.20
N ALA A 56 9.56 -1.71 3.05
CA ALA A 56 8.36 -0.89 2.95
C ALA A 56 8.68 0.61 3.10
N GLU A 57 9.54 0.97 4.06
CA GLU A 57 9.98 2.35 4.24
C GLU A 57 10.74 2.85 3.02
N ALA A 58 11.68 2.07 2.47
CA ALA A 58 12.50 2.48 1.34
C ALA A 58 11.69 2.71 0.06
N PHE A 59 10.71 1.85 -0.22
CA PHE A 59 9.77 2.07 -1.33
C PHE A 59 8.98 3.37 -1.10
N CYS A 60 8.36 3.53 0.08
CA CYS A 60 7.51 4.66 0.38
C CYS A 60 8.27 6.00 0.39
N GLU A 61 9.53 6.01 0.86
CA GLU A 61 10.40 7.19 0.81
C GLU A 61 10.64 7.64 -0.63
N GLU A 62 10.94 6.71 -1.54
CA GLU A 62 11.23 7.05 -2.94
C GLU A 62 10.00 7.64 -3.63
N ILE A 63 8.82 7.04 -3.40
CA ILE A 63 7.53 7.56 -3.88
C ILE A 63 7.25 8.97 -3.32
N ALA A 64 7.43 9.17 -2.01
CA ALA A 64 7.23 10.46 -1.35
C ALA A 64 8.18 11.54 -1.88
N ASN A 65 9.47 11.19 -2.05
CA ASN A 65 10.50 12.10 -2.57
C ASN A 65 10.20 12.54 -4.01
N ALA A 66 9.55 11.68 -4.80
CA ALA A 66 9.09 12.03 -6.15
C ALA A 66 7.80 12.87 -6.17
N GLY A 67 7.24 13.22 -5.01
CA GLY A 67 6.03 14.04 -4.88
C GLY A 67 4.73 13.26 -5.02
N TYR A 68 4.76 11.93 -4.85
CA TYR A 68 3.57 11.08 -4.81
C TYR A 68 3.21 10.72 -3.37
N LEU A 69 1.94 10.42 -3.12
CA LEU A 69 1.47 9.92 -1.82
C LEU A 69 1.69 8.40 -1.74
N PRO A 70 2.63 7.88 -0.93
CA PRO A 70 2.76 6.45 -0.70
C PRO A 70 1.69 5.94 0.28
N VAL A 71 1.28 4.68 0.12
CA VAL A 71 0.44 3.92 1.06
C VAL A 71 1.00 2.50 1.16
N VAL A 72 0.96 1.90 2.35
CA VAL A 72 1.30 0.48 2.52
C VAL A 72 0.01 -0.34 2.57
N TYR A 73 -0.05 -1.37 1.74
CA TYR A 73 -1.10 -2.38 1.74
C TYR A 73 -0.57 -3.74 2.21
N SER A 74 -1.38 -4.41 3.03
CA SER A 74 -1.22 -5.81 3.41
C SER A 74 -2.47 -6.28 4.17
N TYR A 75 -2.55 -7.58 4.48
CA TYR A 75 -3.59 -8.09 5.36
C TYR A 75 -3.25 -7.88 6.86
N ALA A 76 -4.28 -7.79 7.69
CA ALA A 76 -4.17 -7.37 9.09
C ALA A 76 -3.13 -8.17 9.91
N SER A 77 -3.07 -9.49 9.75
CA SER A 77 -2.10 -10.31 10.48
C SER A 77 -0.65 -10.09 10.01
N PHE A 78 -0.42 -9.71 8.74
CA PHE A 78 0.92 -9.35 8.26
C PHE A 78 1.41 -8.07 8.92
N PHE A 79 0.58 -7.02 8.92
CA PHE A 79 0.88 -5.76 9.60
C PHE A 79 1.26 -5.97 11.07
N ASN A 80 0.48 -6.76 11.80
CA ASN A 80 0.72 -6.99 13.22
C ASN A 80 1.99 -7.83 13.47
N SER A 81 2.25 -8.83 12.63
CA SER A 81 3.26 -9.86 12.89
C SER A 81 4.62 -9.53 12.29
N TYR A 82 4.65 -8.94 11.10
CA TYR A 82 5.84 -8.85 10.25
C TYR A 82 6.29 -7.44 9.93
N LEU A 83 5.53 -6.41 10.32
CA LEU A 83 5.93 -5.02 10.16
C LEU A 83 6.04 -4.32 11.53
N ASP A 84 6.95 -3.35 11.62
CA ASP A 84 6.99 -2.37 12.71
C ASP A 84 6.18 -1.14 12.30
N MET A 85 4.91 -1.14 12.70
CA MET A 85 3.98 -0.07 12.38
C MET A 85 4.28 1.23 13.12
N THR A 86 5.15 1.21 14.15
CA THR A 86 5.62 2.43 14.80
C THR A 86 6.58 3.15 13.86
N ALA A 87 7.52 2.42 13.26
CA ALA A 87 8.46 2.95 12.27
C ALA A 87 7.73 3.45 11.00
N LEU A 88 6.67 2.76 10.58
CA LEU A 88 5.88 3.12 9.40
C LEU A 88 4.74 4.14 9.67
N SER A 89 4.67 4.72 10.87
CA SER A 89 3.54 5.57 11.30
C SER A 89 3.29 6.83 10.45
N LYS A 90 4.26 7.26 9.64
CA LYS A 90 4.12 8.37 8.67
C LYS A 90 3.38 7.98 7.38
N TYR A 91 3.20 6.69 7.11
CA TYR A 91 2.56 6.20 5.90
C TYR A 91 1.11 5.77 6.17
N PRO A 92 0.13 6.23 5.38
CA PRO A 92 -1.23 5.74 5.49
C PRO A 92 -1.30 4.23 5.17
N VAL A 93 -2.22 3.54 5.84
CA VAL A 93 -2.42 2.09 5.71
C VAL A 93 -3.71 1.79 4.96
N TRP A 94 -3.62 0.86 4.01
CA TRP A 94 -4.75 0.14 3.43
C TRP A 94 -4.71 -1.30 3.93
N VAL A 95 -5.68 -1.69 4.76
CA VAL A 95 -5.68 -3.00 5.40
C VAL A 95 -6.66 -3.95 4.74
N ALA A 96 -6.24 -5.18 4.44
CA ALA A 96 -7.15 -6.26 4.08
C ALA A 96 -7.55 -7.09 5.30
N HIS A 97 -8.85 -7.31 5.47
CA HIS A 97 -9.41 -8.23 6.45
C HIS A 97 -10.88 -8.50 6.10
N VAL A 98 -11.17 -9.68 5.54
CA VAL A 98 -12.53 -10.03 5.13
C VAL A 98 -13.28 -10.82 6.21
N ASP A 99 -14.56 -11.09 5.99
CA ASP A 99 -15.42 -11.87 6.91
C ASP A 99 -15.46 -11.33 8.35
N THR A 100 -15.40 -10.00 8.49
CA THR A 100 -15.38 -9.31 9.78
C THR A 100 -16.08 -7.96 9.69
N ASP A 101 -16.63 -7.48 10.81
CA ASP A 101 -17.25 -6.15 10.90
C ASP A 101 -16.21 -5.02 11.04
N LYS A 102 -14.95 -5.37 11.37
CA LYS A 102 -13.83 -4.44 11.42
C LYS A 102 -12.49 -5.17 11.31
N PRO A 103 -11.47 -4.56 10.67
CA PRO A 103 -10.12 -5.10 10.67
C PRO A 103 -9.58 -5.33 12.08
N ALA A 104 -8.99 -6.50 12.33
CA ALA A 104 -8.16 -6.76 13.51
C ALA A 104 -6.78 -6.08 13.40
N TYR A 105 -6.79 -4.76 13.20
CA TYR A 105 -5.62 -3.90 13.13
C TYR A 105 -5.87 -2.70 14.05
N SER A 106 -4.99 -2.48 15.02
CA SER A 106 -5.16 -1.44 16.05
C SER A 106 -4.63 -0.07 15.62
N GLY A 107 -3.85 -0.02 14.54
CA GLY A 107 -3.37 1.23 13.96
C GLY A 107 -4.46 1.99 13.21
N THR A 108 -4.13 3.22 12.81
CA THR A 108 -5.01 3.99 11.93
C THR A 108 -4.88 3.47 10.49
N TYR A 109 -6.01 3.21 9.86
CA TYR A 109 -6.10 2.86 8.44
C TYR A 109 -7.09 3.79 7.75
N PHE A 110 -6.89 3.98 6.45
CA PHE A 110 -7.67 4.93 5.64
C PHE A 110 -8.42 4.23 4.51
N MET A 111 -8.03 3.00 4.20
CA MET A 111 -8.76 2.08 3.35
C MET A 111 -8.84 0.71 3.99
N TRP A 112 -9.95 0.01 3.75
CA TRP A 112 -10.17 -1.35 4.20
C TRP A 112 -10.71 -2.19 3.05
N GLN A 113 -9.94 -3.19 2.62
CA GLN A 113 -10.43 -4.24 1.73
C GLN A 113 -11.21 -5.27 2.55
N TYR A 114 -12.53 -5.28 2.37
CA TYR A 114 -13.47 -6.05 3.18
C TYR A 114 -14.00 -7.30 2.47
N SER A 115 -13.75 -7.44 1.17
CA SER A 115 -14.11 -8.61 0.38
C SER A 115 -13.19 -8.72 -0.83
N TRP A 116 -12.97 -9.96 -1.31
CA TRP A 116 -12.39 -10.29 -2.61
C TRP A 116 -13.39 -11.04 -3.51
N GLU A 117 -14.63 -11.23 -3.05
CA GLU A 117 -15.73 -11.93 -3.74
C GLU A 117 -16.90 -10.97 -4.00
N GLY A 118 -16.58 -9.68 -4.13
CA GLY A 118 -17.57 -8.66 -4.43
C GLY A 118 -18.16 -8.81 -5.82
N SER A 119 -19.29 -8.17 -6.05
CA SER A 119 -19.90 -8.07 -7.37
C SER A 119 -20.44 -6.66 -7.59
N ILE A 120 -20.00 -6.04 -8.69
CA ILE A 120 -20.46 -4.71 -9.11
C ILE A 120 -20.68 -4.69 -10.61
N SER A 121 -21.73 -3.98 -11.04
CA SER A 121 -22.02 -3.82 -12.47
C SER A 121 -20.83 -3.15 -13.18
N GLY A 122 -20.37 -3.77 -14.26
CA GLY A 122 -19.23 -3.31 -15.05
C GLY A 122 -17.95 -4.13 -14.85
N ILE A 123 -17.94 -5.08 -13.91
CA ILE A 123 -16.84 -6.03 -13.71
C ILE A 123 -17.43 -7.45 -13.75
N ASP A 124 -16.88 -8.29 -14.62
CA ASP A 124 -17.25 -9.70 -14.73
C ASP A 124 -16.40 -10.53 -13.76
N GLY A 125 -17.06 -11.32 -12.91
CA GLY A 125 -16.41 -12.15 -11.90
C GLY A 125 -16.29 -11.47 -10.53
N ASP A 126 -15.53 -12.11 -9.66
CA ASP A 126 -15.26 -11.64 -8.30
C ASP A 126 -14.34 -10.41 -8.34
N VAL A 127 -14.62 -9.43 -7.47
CA VAL A 127 -13.82 -8.21 -7.37
C VAL A 127 -13.57 -7.82 -5.92
N ASP A 128 -12.38 -7.29 -5.67
CA ASP A 128 -12.02 -6.67 -4.40
C ASP A 128 -12.90 -5.45 -4.11
N MET A 129 -13.39 -5.38 -2.88
CA MET A 129 -14.25 -4.29 -2.42
C MET A 129 -13.63 -3.57 -1.24
N ASP A 130 -13.58 -2.25 -1.36
CA ASP A 130 -12.92 -1.39 -0.40
C ASP A 130 -13.84 -0.33 0.19
N HIS A 131 -13.70 -0.11 1.50
CA HIS A 131 -14.14 1.11 2.14
C HIS A 131 -13.00 2.12 2.16
N CYS A 132 -13.21 3.27 1.51
CA CYS A 132 -12.28 4.39 1.55
C CYS A 132 -12.81 5.45 2.52
N TYR A 133 -12.06 5.75 3.57
CA TYR A 133 -12.45 6.69 4.63
C TYR A 133 -11.87 8.10 4.43
N VAL A 134 -11.14 8.32 3.33
CA VAL A 134 -10.47 9.58 2.99
C VAL A 134 -10.73 9.94 1.55
N ASP A 135 -10.95 11.23 1.30
CA ASP A 135 -10.94 11.77 -0.06
C ASP A 135 -9.48 12.03 -0.50
N PHE A 136 -8.86 11.02 -1.10
CA PHE A 136 -7.47 11.11 -1.57
C PHE A 136 -7.30 12.08 -2.75
N ASP A 137 -8.31 12.27 -3.59
CA ASP A 137 -8.23 13.24 -4.70
C ASP A 137 -8.18 14.66 -4.15
N ALA A 138 -9.07 15.00 -3.21
CA ALA A 138 -9.04 16.30 -2.54
C ALA A 138 -7.72 16.50 -1.77
N TYR A 139 -7.22 15.47 -1.09
CA TYR A 139 -5.95 15.54 -0.37
C TYR A 139 -4.77 15.81 -1.31
N THR A 140 -4.63 15.03 -2.38
CA THR A 140 -3.50 15.15 -3.32
C THR A 140 -3.51 16.49 -4.05
N ARG A 141 -4.69 17.00 -4.46
CA ARG A 141 -4.82 18.35 -5.03
C ARG A 141 -4.42 19.44 -4.04
N LYS A 142 -4.87 19.35 -2.78
CA LYS A 142 -4.57 20.35 -1.75
C LYS A 142 -3.07 20.51 -1.50
N PHE A 143 -2.30 19.42 -1.58
CA PHE A 143 -0.87 19.40 -1.28
C PHE A 143 0.02 19.36 -2.53
N GLY A 144 -0.54 19.43 -3.74
CA GLY A 144 0.24 19.43 -4.97
C GLY A 144 0.92 18.10 -5.27
N LEU A 145 0.35 16.98 -4.81
CA LEU A 145 0.93 15.64 -4.93
C LEU A 145 0.47 14.94 -6.21
N ASN A 146 1.12 13.83 -6.58
CA ASN A 146 0.73 12.94 -7.67
C ASN A 146 0.62 13.61 -9.05
N GLY A 147 1.45 14.63 -9.32
CA GLY A 147 1.38 15.39 -10.56
C GLY A 147 0.15 16.32 -10.67
N ARG A 148 -0.65 16.44 -9.59
CA ARG A 148 -1.79 17.35 -9.49
C ARG A 148 -1.26 18.72 -9.05
N LYS A 149 -1.04 19.65 -9.99
CA LYS A 149 -0.73 21.06 -9.70
C LYS A 149 -1.96 21.93 -9.86
#